data_AF-A0A519BAL3-F1
#
_entry.id   AF-A0A519BAL3-F1
#
_cell.length_a   1.000
_cell.length_b   1.000
_cell.length_c   1.000
_cell.angle_alpha   90.00
_cell.angle_beta   90.00
_cell.angle_gamma   90.00
#
_symmetry.space_group_name_H-M   'P 1'
#
loop_
_entity.id
_entity.type
_entity.pdbx_description
1 polymer ?
#
loop_
_entity_poly.entity_id
_entity_poly.type
_entity_poly.pdbx_seq_one_letter_code
_entity_poly.pdbx_strand_id
1 'polypeptide(L)'
;MTDKTDILDFDQKYGYVQVPNVLVLNMSKLQLSGNELALLIIIRMFAYQRNYSFPSLKTLQKISGLSHRGVIYIIKTLENKGYLEIKRISQKNNFYSFKPLNDLLEKIMNNNIDEEVVKNFDYPSANFALPPVQNLHPNKKNINKNKNTHTKKEEKESVCDEIKKTKTFQNTEPAIIENLLQKNGEKAVIAAKYIEKTFAGQAIRNPAGLLIKTLERGTYSELPQETRNLASIKADIERLNDKYKGFSVFQGEKITEISNIGGRIAFRTNDITKDMTVTPAKSYEEFETYLNRQKGINSS
;
A
#
# COMPACT_ATOMS: atom_id res chain seq x y z
N MET A 1 -33.79 9.79 19.76
CA MET A 1 -33.38 8.95 18.62
C MET A 1 -32.59 9.84 17.69
N THR A 2 -31.28 9.71 17.65
CA THR A 2 -30.46 10.32 16.60
C THR A 2 -30.78 9.61 15.30
N ASP A 3 -31.09 10.36 14.25
CA ASP A 3 -31.40 9.80 12.95
C ASP A 3 -30.13 9.13 12.40
N LYS A 4 -30.23 7.87 11.98
CA LYS A 4 -29.08 7.09 11.52
C LYS A 4 -28.48 7.64 10.22
N THR A 5 -29.25 8.45 9.51
CA THR A 5 -28.89 9.12 8.25
C THR A 5 -27.76 10.14 8.45
N ASP A 6 -27.78 10.92 9.54
CA ASP A 6 -26.78 11.97 9.81
C ASP A 6 -25.36 11.40 10.01
N ILE A 7 -25.26 10.20 10.60
CA ILE A 7 -23.97 9.54 10.86
C ILE A 7 -23.32 9.08 9.54
N LEU A 8 -24.13 8.58 8.60
CA LEU A 8 -23.65 8.05 7.34
C LEU A 8 -23.10 9.14 6.41
N ASP A 9 -23.71 10.33 6.39
CA ASP A 9 -23.25 11.43 5.53
C ASP A 9 -21.89 11.99 6.01
N PHE A 10 -21.70 12.11 7.33
CA PHE A 10 -20.44 12.57 7.91
C PHE A 10 -19.30 11.59 7.63
N ASP A 11 -19.52 10.29 7.85
CA ASP A 11 -18.50 9.25 7.66
C ASP A 11 -18.09 9.11 6.19
N GLN A 12 -19.02 9.30 5.25
CA GLN A 12 -18.70 9.32 3.82
C GLN A 12 -17.82 10.51 3.46
N LYS A 13 -18.08 11.68 4.04
CA LYS A 13 -17.38 12.93 3.72
C LYS A 13 -15.98 13.01 4.31
N TYR A 14 -15.80 12.57 5.56
CA TYR A 14 -14.54 12.72 6.30
C TYR A 14 -13.75 11.42 6.45
N GLY A 15 -14.36 10.30 6.08
CA GLY A 15 -13.81 8.97 6.28
C GLY A 15 -13.90 8.54 7.75
N TYR A 16 -13.73 7.24 7.97
CA TYR A 16 -13.76 6.63 9.29
C TYR A 16 -12.63 5.61 9.44
N VAL A 17 -12.40 5.17 10.68
CA VAL A 17 -11.40 4.14 11.00
C VAL A 17 -12.14 3.00 11.68
N GLN A 18 -12.03 1.80 11.11
CA GLN A 18 -12.61 0.61 11.71
C GLN A 18 -11.76 0.16 12.91
N VAL A 19 -12.37 0.23 14.09
CA VAL A 19 -11.81 -0.27 15.34
C VAL A 19 -12.62 -1.48 15.78
N PRO A 20 -12.01 -2.67 15.93
CA PRO A 20 -12.73 -3.84 16.41
C PRO A 20 -13.32 -3.60 17.79
N ASN A 21 -14.62 -3.88 17.99
CA ASN A 21 -15.26 -3.71 19.29
C ASN A 21 -14.57 -4.53 20.38
N VAL A 22 -14.06 -5.72 20.04
CA VAL A 22 -13.29 -6.57 20.98
C VAL A 22 -12.08 -5.84 21.58
N LEU A 23 -11.42 -4.94 20.84
CA LEU A 23 -10.32 -4.14 21.34
C LEU A 23 -10.79 -3.13 22.40
N VAL A 24 -11.88 -2.42 22.11
CA VAL A 24 -12.42 -1.36 22.99
C VAL A 24 -13.03 -1.98 24.25
N LEU A 25 -13.82 -3.04 24.09
CA LEU A 25 -14.52 -3.72 25.18
C LEU A 25 -13.55 -4.44 26.13
N ASN A 26 -12.37 -4.85 25.66
CA ASN A 26 -11.35 -5.53 26.48
C ASN A 26 -10.17 -4.63 26.83
N MET A 27 -10.29 -3.30 26.71
CA MET A 27 -9.19 -2.36 26.97
C MET A 27 -8.56 -2.57 28.36
N SER A 28 -9.39 -2.80 29.40
CA SER A 28 -8.92 -3.06 30.76
C SER A 28 -8.17 -4.38 30.89
N LYS A 29 -8.66 -5.47 30.25
CA LYS A 29 -7.98 -6.78 30.25
C LYS A 29 -6.65 -6.71 29.50
N LEU A 30 -6.61 -5.91 28.42
CA LEU A 30 -5.40 -5.61 27.67
C LEU A 30 -4.48 -4.59 28.38
N GLN A 31 -4.85 -4.07 29.55
CA GLN A 31 -4.06 -3.08 30.27
C GLN A 31 -3.65 -1.88 29.36
N LEU A 32 -4.52 -1.50 28.43
CA LEU A 32 -4.31 -0.37 27.54
C LEU A 32 -4.79 0.91 28.22
N SER A 33 -3.93 1.92 28.29
CA SER A 33 -4.36 3.26 28.67
C SER A 33 -5.14 3.93 27.53
N GLY A 34 -5.96 4.93 27.86
CA GLY A 34 -6.69 5.70 26.86
C GLY A 34 -5.78 6.36 25.81
N ASN A 35 -4.61 6.85 26.23
CA ASN A 35 -3.61 7.44 25.32
C ASN A 35 -2.96 6.40 24.40
N GLU A 36 -2.69 5.19 24.91
CA GLU A 36 -2.21 4.07 24.09
C GLU A 36 -3.25 3.67 23.05
N LEU A 37 -4.52 3.52 23.45
CA LEU A 37 -5.62 3.19 22.53
C LEU A 37 -5.78 4.29 21.47
N ALA A 38 -5.80 5.56 21.86
CA ALA A 38 -5.92 6.68 20.93
C ALA A 38 -4.77 6.69 19.90
N LEU A 39 -3.51 6.51 20.35
CA LEU A 39 -2.38 6.48 19.43
C LEU A 39 -2.41 5.26 18.50
N LEU A 40 -2.83 4.10 19.02
CA LEU A 40 -2.99 2.87 18.24
C LEU A 40 -4.03 3.05 17.13
N ILE A 41 -5.17 3.69 17.42
CA ILE A 41 -6.21 4.03 16.43
C ILE A 41 -5.66 5.00 15.37
N ILE A 42 -4.92 6.03 15.78
CA ILE A 42 -4.28 6.98 14.85
C ILE A 42 -3.32 6.24 13.91
N ILE A 43 -2.47 5.33 14.42
CA ILE A 43 -1.55 4.57 13.56
C ILE A 43 -2.34 3.66 12.60
N ARG A 44 -3.42 3.04 13.06
CA ARG A 44 -4.29 2.18 12.23
C ARG A 44 -5.01 2.95 11.14
N MET A 45 -5.42 4.19 11.41
CA MET A 45 -5.98 5.12 10.42
C MET A 45 -5.05 5.29 9.21
N PHE A 46 -3.75 5.52 9.46
CA PHE A 46 -2.76 5.67 8.38
C PHE A 46 -2.57 4.39 7.58
N ALA A 47 -2.56 3.24 8.25
CA ALA A 47 -2.49 1.93 7.59
C ALA A 47 -3.68 1.71 6.66
N TYR A 48 -4.89 2.07 7.10
CA TYR A 48 -6.13 1.88 6.34
C TYR A 48 -6.26 2.87 5.16
N GLN A 49 -6.03 4.16 5.40
CA GLN A 49 -6.29 5.21 4.39
C GLN A 49 -5.21 5.34 3.33
N ARG A 50 -3.94 5.07 3.67
CA ARG A 50 -2.80 5.42 2.81
C ARG A 50 -1.98 4.22 2.35
N ASN A 51 -2.39 3.00 2.70
CA ASN A 51 -1.57 1.78 2.57
C ASN A 51 -0.15 1.98 3.14
N TYR A 52 -0.02 2.87 4.14
CA TYR A 52 1.25 3.28 4.72
C TYR A 52 1.12 3.38 6.24
N SER A 53 1.64 2.37 6.93
CA SER A 53 1.53 2.27 8.39
C SER A 53 2.76 2.81 9.12
N PHE A 54 3.44 3.86 8.63
CA PHE A 54 4.59 4.44 9.35
C PHE A 54 4.58 5.97 9.41
N PRO A 55 3.51 6.58 9.95
CA PRO A 55 3.46 8.03 10.11
C PRO A 55 4.66 8.55 10.91
N SER A 56 5.16 9.73 10.53
CA SER A 56 6.27 10.35 11.26
C SER A 56 5.88 10.67 12.70
N LEU A 57 6.85 10.68 13.61
CA LEU A 57 6.62 11.07 15.01
C LEU A 57 6.02 12.47 15.12
N LYS A 58 6.41 13.41 14.24
CA LYS A 58 5.82 14.76 14.18
C LYS A 58 4.35 14.73 13.78
N THR A 59 3.99 13.85 12.84
CA THR A 59 2.60 13.63 12.41
C THR A 59 1.76 13.09 13.57
N LEU A 60 2.27 12.07 14.25
CA LEU A 60 1.60 11.49 15.42
C LEU A 60 1.45 12.51 16.55
N GLN A 61 2.48 13.30 16.81
CA GLN A 61 2.45 14.38 17.80
C GLN A 61 1.35 15.40 17.48
N LYS A 62 1.28 15.86 16.23
CA LYS A 62 0.30 16.86 15.79
C LYS A 62 -1.14 16.38 15.94
N ILE A 63 -1.40 15.10 15.63
CA ILE A 63 -2.76 14.55 15.65
C ILE A 63 -3.18 14.16 17.07
N SER A 64 -2.28 13.55 17.85
CA SER A 64 -2.60 13.10 19.22
C SER A 64 -2.58 14.23 20.25
N GLY A 65 -1.96 15.37 19.95
CA GLY A 65 -1.74 16.45 20.91
C GLY A 65 -0.70 16.14 21.99
N LEU A 66 -0.06 14.97 21.94
CA LEU A 66 0.95 14.55 22.90
C LEU A 66 2.29 15.25 22.65
N SER A 67 3.17 15.25 23.65
CA SER A 67 4.55 15.68 23.45
C SER A 67 5.33 14.67 22.61
N HIS A 68 6.41 15.11 21.96
CA HIS A 68 7.28 14.22 21.18
C HIS A 68 7.79 13.01 22.00
N ARG A 69 8.20 13.27 23.25
CA ARG A 69 8.63 12.22 24.19
C ARG A 69 7.48 11.29 24.57
N GLY A 70 6.28 11.83 24.77
CA GLY A 70 5.08 11.05 25.07
C GLY A 70 4.72 10.07 23.95
N VAL A 71 4.77 10.52 22.69
CA VAL A 71 4.56 9.65 21.53
C VAL A 71 5.57 8.51 21.48
N ILE A 72 6.87 8.81 21.64
CA ILE A 72 7.93 7.78 21.64
C ILE A 72 7.72 6.78 22.78
N TYR A 73 7.40 7.28 23.97
CA TYR A 73 7.15 6.44 25.13
C TYR A 73 5.98 5.48 24.88
N ILE A 74 4.84 5.99 24.41
CA ILE A 74 3.65 5.18 24.13
C ILE A 74 3.92 4.15 23.03
N ILE A 75 4.64 4.51 21.97
CA ILE A 75 5.01 3.53 20.92
C ILE A 75 5.83 2.39 21.53
N LYS A 76 6.80 2.69 22.40
CA LYS A 76 7.59 1.67 23.09
C LYS A 76 6.76 0.83 24.05
N THR A 77 5.81 1.41 24.77
CA THR A 77 4.94 0.61 25.65
C THR A 77 4.02 -0.30 24.84
N LEU A 78 3.46 0.17 23.72
CA LEU A 78 2.68 -0.65 22.79
C LEU A 78 3.52 -1.80 22.18
N GLU A 79 4.79 -1.53 21.85
CA GLU A 79 5.73 -2.55 21.36
C GLU A 79 6.07 -3.58 22.45
N ASN A 80 6.41 -3.12 23.65
CA ASN A 80 6.74 -3.99 24.79
C ASN A 80 5.55 -4.85 25.23
N LYS A 81 4.31 -4.34 25.15
CA LYS A 81 3.09 -5.09 25.43
C LYS A 81 2.70 -6.06 24.31
N GLY A 82 3.41 -6.04 23.18
CA GLY A 82 3.13 -6.93 22.05
C GLY A 82 1.86 -6.54 21.27
N TYR A 83 1.48 -5.26 21.25
CA TYR A 83 0.38 -4.76 20.41
C TYR A 83 0.85 -4.21 19.06
N LEU A 84 2.12 -3.83 19.00
CA LEU A 84 2.71 -3.22 17.82
C LEU A 84 4.09 -3.84 17.60
N GLU A 85 4.45 -4.07 16.34
CA GLU A 85 5.80 -4.51 15.97
C GLU A 85 6.35 -3.58 14.89
N ILE A 86 7.57 -3.07 15.09
CA ILE A 86 8.23 -2.21 14.09
C ILE A 86 9.06 -3.08 13.16
N LYS A 87 8.53 -3.35 11.97
CA LYS A 87 9.24 -4.14 10.95
C LYS A 87 9.98 -3.24 9.97
N ARG A 88 11.17 -3.69 9.56
CA ARG A 88 11.98 -3.05 8.52
C ARG A 88 11.84 -3.85 7.22
N ILE A 89 11.24 -3.28 6.17
CA ILE A 89 11.10 -3.95 4.86
C ILE A 89 12.38 -3.76 4.03
N SER A 90 13.02 -2.60 4.18
CA SER A 90 14.21 -2.23 3.43
C SER A 90 15.05 -1.26 4.26
N GLN A 91 16.25 -0.92 3.78
CA GLN A 91 17.16 0.04 4.43
C GLN A 91 16.52 1.41 4.68
N LYS A 92 15.43 1.74 3.99
CA LYS A 92 14.80 3.06 4.04
C LYS A 92 13.40 3.10 4.66
N ASN A 93 12.70 1.97 4.73
CA ASN A 93 11.27 1.95 5.07
C ASN A 93 10.99 1.00 6.23
N ASN A 94 10.45 1.58 7.29
CA ASN A 94 9.86 0.85 8.41
C ASN A 94 8.34 0.85 8.25
N PHE A 95 7.67 -0.08 8.91
CA PHE A 95 6.22 -0.12 9.03
C PHE A 95 5.79 -0.66 10.38
N TYR A 96 4.68 -0.13 10.89
CA TYR A 96 4.03 -0.68 12.08
C TYR A 96 3.16 -1.88 11.67
N SER A 97 3.42 -3.03 12.28
CA SER A 97 2.68 -4.27 12.11
C SER A 97 1.73 -4.46 13.30
N PHE A 98 0.45 -4.68 13.00
CA PHE A 98 -0.60 -4.99 13.99
C PHE A 98 -0.85 -6.49 14.14
N LYS A 99 -0.03 -7.34 13.50
CA LYS A 99 -0.17 -8.80 13.60
C LYS A 99 -0.22 -9.29 15.06
N PRO A 100 0.70 -8.86 15.95
CA PRO A 100 0.67 -9.29 17.35
C PRO A 100 -0.65 -8.97 18.06
N LEU A 101 -1.21 -7.79 17.82
CA LEU A 101 -2.50 -7.39 18.37
C LEU A 101 -3.64 -8.25 17.83
N ASN A 102 -3.69 -8.48 16.51
CA ASN A 102 -4.76 -9.27 15.91
C ASN A 102 -4.72 -10.72 16.43
N ASP A 103 -3.54 -11.33 16.51
CA ASP A 103 -3.35 -12.68 17.05
C ASP A 103 -3.84 -12.75 18.52
N LEU A 104 -3.65 -11.68 19.31
CA LEU A 104 -4.15 -11.60 20.68
C LEU A 104 -5.67 -11.43 20.75
N LEU A 105 -6.25 -10.57 19.90
CA LEU A 105 -7.70 -10.38 19.85
C LEU A 105 -8.42 -11.65 19.41
N GLU A 106 -7.86 -12.42 18.47
CA GLU A 106 -8.39 -13.72 18.08
C GLU A 106 -8.39 -14.72 19.25
N LYS A 107 -7.32 -14.74 20.06
CA LYS A 107 -7.27 -15.55 21.28
C LYS A 107 -8.35 -15.14 22.28
N ILE A 108 -8.62 -13.85 22.42
CA ILE A 108 -9.70 -13.32 23.29
C ILE A 108 -11.09 -13.70 22.78
N MET A 109 -11.28 -13.78 21.46
CA MET A 109 -12.57 -14.18 20.89
C MET A 109 -12.80 -15.69 20.92
N ASN A 110 -11.75 -16.49 20.70
CA ASN A 110 -11.86 -17.95 20.61
C ASN A 110 -11.91 -18.64 21.98
N ASN A 111 -11.30 -18.01 22.99
CA ASN A 111 -11.38 -18.48 24.36
C ASN A 111 -12.40 -17.62 25.09
N ASN A 112 -13.39 -18.22 25.77
CA ASN A 112 -13.99 -17.57 26.93
C ASN A 112 -12.86 -17.44 27.97
N ILE A 113 -12.01 -16.42 27.86
CA ILE A 113 -10.85 -16.26 28.73
C ILE A 113 -11.36 -15.96 30.14
N ASP A 114 -11.44 -17.01 30.94
CA ASP A 114 -11.34 -16.95 32.39
C ASP A 114 -9.88 -16.61 32.74
N GLU A 115 -9.67 -15.32 33.00
CA GLU A 115 -8.68 -14.67 33.87
C GLU A 115 -7.15 -14.96 33.80
N GLU A 116 -6.61 -15.93 33.07
CA GLU A 116 -5.18 -16.28 33.25
C GLU A 116 -4.15 -15.62 32.31
N VAL A 117 -4.54 -14.85 31.31
CA VAL A 117 -3.58 -14.22 30.38
C VAL A 117 -3.31 -12.78 30.79
N VAL A 118 -2.44 -12.55 31.79
CA VAL A 118 -1.33 -11.56 31.87
C VAL A 118 -0.78 -11.60 33.32
N LYS A 119 -0.12 -12.68 33.75
CA LYS A 119 0.59 -12.72 35.05
C LYS A 119 2.12 -12.58 34.95
N ASN A 120 2.69 -12.47 33.75
CA ASN A 120 4.15 -12.37 33.57
C ASN A 120 4.65 -10.98 33.16
N PHE A 121 3.98 -9.91 33.61
CA PHE A 121 4.57 -8.57 33.58
C PHE A 121 4.90 -8.15 35.01
N ASP A 122 6.00 -8.68 35.53
CA ASP A 122 6.78 -8.00 36.55
C ASP A 122 7.24 -6.68 35.95
N TYR A 123 6.39 -5.67 36.01
CA TYR A 123 6.87 -4.30 35.93
C TYR A 123 7.71 -4.13 37.20
N PRO A 124 9.05 -4.00 37.12
CA PRO A 124 9.76 -3.43 38.24
C PRO A 124 9.10 -2.08 38.47
N SER A 125 8.40 -1.92 39.59
CA SER A 125 7.92 -0.63 40.04
C SER A 125 9.08 0.33 39.88
N ALA A 126 8.98 1.24 38.91
CA ALA A 126 10.05 2.17 38.62
C ALA A 126 10.22 3.01 39.89
N ASN A 127 11.19 2.64 40.73
CA ASN A 127 11.74 3.53 41.71
C ASN A 127 12.34 4.67 40.89
N PHE A 128 11.59 5.75 40.75
CA PHE A 128 11.97 6.99 40.07
C PHE A 128 13.06 7.72 40.87
N ALA A 129 14.16 7.04 41.18
CA ALA A 129 15.40 7.71 41.53
C ALA A 129 15.92 8.36 40.25
N LEU A 130 15.74 9.68 40.13
CA LEU A 130 16.29 10.48 39.04
C LEU A 130 17.80 10.23 38.99
N PRO A 131 18.36 9.71 37.88
CA PRO A 131 19.80 9.56 37.77
C PRO A 131 20.46 10.95 37.79
N PRO A 132 21.59 11.14 38.48
CA PRO A 132 22.31 12.40 38.49
C PRO A 132 22.74 12.75 37.06
N VAL A 133 22.38 13.97 36.64
CA VAL A 133 22.64 14.50 35.31
C VAL A 133 24.15 14.71 35.15
N GLN A 134 24.82 13.80 34.42
CA GLN A 134 26.20 14.00 34.00
C GLN A 134 26.27 14.86 32.74
N ASN A 135 27.11 15.89 32.81
CA ASN A 135 27.35 16.88 31.76
C ASN A 135 27.91 16.22 30.49
N LEU A 136 27.21 16.41 29.36
CA LEU A 136 27.63 15.97 28.03
C LEU A 136 28.63 16.97 27.41
N HIS A 137 29.82 16.48 27.05
CA HIS A 137 30.73 17.18 26.14
C HIS A 137 30.37 16.92 24.66
N PRO A 138 30.54 17.91 23.75
CA PRO A 138 30.25 17.74 22.33
C PRO A 138 31.41 17.07 21.59
N ASN A 139 31.17 15.92 20.97
CA ASN A 139 32.14 15.24 20.10
C ASN A 139 31.91 15.62 18.63
N LYS A 140 32.95 16.13 17.96
CA LYS A 140 33.01 16.50 16.53
C LYS A 140 33.74 15.42 15.73
N LYS A 141 33.44 15.38 14.40
CA LYS A 141 34.12 14.68 13.27
C LYS A 141 33.42 13.37 12.86
N ASN A 142 33.33 12.96 11.58
CA ASN A 142 33.76 13.53 10.29
C ASN A 142 32.92 12.84 9.18
N ILE A 143 32.52 13.58 8.14
CA ILE A 143 31.84 13.04 6.95
C ILE A 143 32.90 12.68 5.91
N ASN A 144 32.98 11.41 5.52
CA ASN A 144 33.87 10.98 4.43
C ASN A 144 33.05 10.63 3.18
N LYS A 145 33.35 11.30 2.06
CA LYS A 145 32.72 11.12 0.74
C LYS A 145 33.44 10.00 0.00
N ASN A 146 32.70 9.04 -0.56
CA ASN A 146 33.27 8.01 -1.44
C ASN A 146 32.90 8.28 -2.90
N LYS A 147 33.90 8.25 -3.80
CA LYS A 147 33.78 8.40 -5.26
C LYS A 147 33.59 7.01 -5.89
N ASN A 148 32.70 6.92 -6.87
CA ASN A 148 32.41 5.70 -7.62
C ASN A 148 33.07 5.74 -9.01
N THR A 149 33.64 4.61 -9.43
CA THR A 149 34.40 4.40 -10.67
C THR A 149 33.55 3.81 -11.81
N HIS A 150 33.96 4.16 -13.03
CA HIS A 150 33.39 3.79 -14.34
C HIS A 150 33.41 2.29 -14.67
N THR A 151 32.44 1.82 -15.47
CA THR A 151 32.72 1.05 -16.71
C THR A 151 31.48 0.80 -17.61
N LYS A 152 31.77 0.44 -18.86
CA LYS A 152 30.93 -0.04 -20.00
C LYS A 152 30.20 1.02 -20.82
N LYS A 153 30.68 1.22 -22.06
CA LYS A 153 30.33 2.31 -22.99
C LYS A 153 29.63 1.88 -24.29
N GLU A 154 29.55 0.59 -24.63
CA GLU A 154 29.26 0.22 -26.03
C GLU A 154 27.80 -0.16 -26.36
N GLU A 155 26.92 -0.37 -25.36
CA GLU A 155 25.46 -0.52 -25.61
C GLU A 155 24.66 0.77 -25.34
N LYS A 156 25.32 1.84 -24.90
CA LYS A 156 24.67 3.05 -24.38
C LYS A 156 24.23 4.05 -25.45
N GLU A 157 24.82 3.99 -26.64
CA GLU A 157 24.60 4.99 -27.68
C GLU A 157 23.20 4.87 -28.30
N SER A 158 22.72 3.64 -28.54
CA SER A 158 21.38 3.38 -29.10
C SER A 158 20.22 3.84 -28.19
N VAL A 159 20.38 3.69 -26.87
CA VAL A 159 19.32 3.94 -25.89
C VAL A 159 19.16 5.43 -25.54
N CYS A 160 20.26 6.19 -25.62
CA CYS A 160 20.27 7.62 -25.32
C CYS A 160 19.49 8.43 -26.37
N ASP A 161 19.52 7.95 -27.62
CA ASP A 161 18.83 8.59 -28.73
C ASP A 161 17.31 8.38 -28.68
N GLU A 162 16.81 7.31 -28.06
CA GLU A 162 15.36 7.09 -27.90
C GLU A 162 14.72 8.10 -26.94
N ILE A 163 15.36 8.42 -25.81
CA ILE A 163 14.80 9.38 -24.85
C ILE A 163 14.87 10.80 -25.41
N LYS A 164 15.95 11.16 -26.11
CA LYS A 164 16.08 12.49 -26.73
C LYS A 164 15.05 12.75 -27.83
N LYS A 165 14.53 11.70 -28.48
CA LYS A 165 13.47 11.81 -29.49
C LYS A 165 12.09 12.13 -28.89
N THR A 166 11.88 11.87 -27.60
CA THR A 166 10.61 12.19 -26.93
C THR A 166 10.46 13.72 -26.81
N LYS A 167 9.34 14.28 -27.27
CA LYS A 167 9.13 15.74 -27.29
C LYS A 167 9.19 16.36 -25.89
N THR A 168 8.79 15.56 -24.90
CA THR A 168 8.70 15.96 -23.49
C THR A 168 10.07 16.27 -22.85
N PHE A 169 11.16 15.69 -23.36
CA PHE A 169 12.49 15.78 -22.74
C PHE A 169 13.51 16.60 -23.54
N GLN A 170 13.13 17.18 -24.69
CA GLN A 170 14.03 17.94 -25.57
C GLN A 170 14.74 19.11 -24.88
N ASN A 171 14.10 19.74 -23.88
CA ASN A 171 14.66 20.88 -23.13
C ASN A 171 15.34 20.47 -21.81
N THR A 172 15.48 19.17 -21.55
CA THR A 172 16.12 18.69 -20.31
C THR A 172 17.63 18.65 -20.52
N GLU A 173 18.39 19.07 -19.49
CA GLU A 173 19.84 19.06 -19.54
C GLU A 173 20.38 17.65 -19.86
N PRO A 174 21.15 17.47 -20.95
CA PRO A 174 21.57 16.14 -21.44
C PRO A 174 22.29 15.30 -20.38
N ALA A 175 23.08 15.95 -19.52
CA ALA A 175 23.82 15.30 -18.44
C ALA A 175 22.89 14.61 -17.42
N ILE A 176 21.70 15.14 -17.19
CA ILE A 176 20.73 14.55 -16.25
C ILE A 176 20.13 13.28 -16.86
N ILE A 177 19.76 13.32 -18.14
CA ILE A 177 19.22 12.15 -18.86
C ILE A 177 20.27 11.05 -18.92
N GLU A 178 21.51 11.40 -19.24
CA GLU A 178 22.61 10.43 -19.34
C GLU A 178 22.88 9.74 -18.00
N ASN A 179 22.91 10.50 -16.90
CA ASN A 179 23.04 9.93 -15.56
C ASN A 179 21.87 8.99 -15.19
N LEU A 180 20.65 9.33 -15.57
CA LEU A 180 19.47 8.49 -15.31
C LEU A 180 19.49 7.20 -16.14
N LEU A 181 19.93 7.27 -17.39
CA LEU A 181 20.12 6.12 -18.27
C LEU A 181 21.24 5.21 -17.75
N GLN A 182 22.39 5.77 -17.37
CA GLN A 182 23.51 4.99 -16.82
C GLN A 182 23.09 4.24 -15.54
N LYS A 183 22.21 4.83 -14.73
CA LYS A 183 21.76 4.24 -13.47
C LYS A 183 20.62 3.23 -13.62
N ASN A 184 19.71 3.42 -14.58
CA ASN A 184 18.45 2.67 -14.65
C ASN A 184 18.24 1.88 -15.95
N GLY A 185 19.08 2.08 -16.98
CA GLY A 185 19.00 1.38 -18.26
C GLY A 185 17.64 1.53 -18.95
N GLU A 186 17.11 0.42 -19.47
CA GLU A 186 15.82 0.34 -20.17
C GLU A 186 14.64 0.87 -19.34
N LYS A 187 14.70 0.80 -18.01
CA LYS A 187 13.63 1.30 -17.13
C LYS A 187 13.42 2.80 -17.28
N ALA A 188 14.48 3.57 -17.55
CA ALA A 188 14.38 5.00 -17.81
C ALA A 188 13.67 5.29 -19.13
N VAL A 189 13.86 4.46 -20.15
CA VAL A 189 13.18 4.58 -21.46
C VAL A 189 11.70 4.30 -21.30
N ILE A 190 11.35 3.21 -20.61
CA ILE A 190 9.97 2.81 -20.34
C ILE A 190 9.24 3.91 -19.55
N ALA A 191 9.88 4.44 -18.50
CA ALA A 191 9.33 5.54 -17.71
C ALA A 191 9.17 6.84 -18.51
N ALA A 192 10.10 7.17 -19.40
CA ALA A 192 10.00 8.34 -20.27
C ALA A 192 8.81 8.22 -21.24
N LYS A 193 8.64 7.05 -21.88
CA LYS A 193 7.49 6.76 -22.77
C LYS A 193 6.15 6.83 -22.02
N TYR A 194 6.10 6.33 -20.79
CA TYR A 194 4.92 6.44 -19.93
C TYR A 194 4.55 7.90 -19.63
N ILE A 195 5.53 8.73 -19.27
CA ILE A 195 5.32 10.15 -19.00
C ILE A 195 4.81 10.88 -20.24
N GLU A 196 5.44 10.65 -21.40
CA GLU A 196 5.02 11.27 -22.66
C GLU A 196 3.56 10.89 -23.02
N LYS A 197 3.18 9.62 -22.85
CA LYS A 197 1.79 9.19 -23.10
C LYS A 197 0.80 9.80 -22.10
N THR A 198 1.15 9.82 -20.81
CA THR A 198 0.26 10.28 -19.73
C THR A 198 0.02 11.78 -19.78
N PHE A 199 1.04 12.55 -20.19
CA PHE A 199 1.01 14.01 -20.20
C PHE A 199 1.04 14.58 -21.63
N ALA A 200 0.62 13.78 -22.61
CA ALA A 200 0.56 14.21 -24.01
C ALA A 200 -0.28 15.50 -24.14
N GLY A 201 0.33 16.55 -24.71
CA GLY A 201 -0.31 17.86 -24.87
C GLY A 201 -0.26 18.78 -23.64
N GLN A 202 0.34 18.37 -22.53
CA GLN A 202 0.52 19.20 -21.35
C GLN A 202 1.96 19.70 -21.21
N ALA A 203 2.14 20.97 -20.83
CA ALA A 203 3.46 21.52 -20.55
C ALA A 203 3.96 21.03 -19.19
N ILE A 204 5.02 20.21 -19.19
CA ILE A 204 5.64 19.71 -17.96
C ILE A 204 6.75 20.66 -17.51
N ARG A 205 6.56 21.34 -16.37
CA ARG A 205 7.52 22.32 -15.84
C ARG A 205 8.86 21.71 -15.39
N ASN A 206 8.87 20.43 -15.02
CA ASN A 206 10.07 19.70 -14.58
C ASN A 206 10.02 18.22 -15.00
N PRO A 207 10.30 17.91 -16.29
CA PRO A 207 10.24 16.54 -16.82
C PRO A 207 11.27 15.62 -16.16
N ALA A 208 12.47 16.11 -15.83
CA ALA A 208 13.50 15.32 -15.13
C ALA A 208 13.06 14.88 -13.73
N GLY A 209 12.50 15.80 -12.94
CA GLY A 209 11.99 15.48 -11.60
C GLY A 209 10.82 14.51 -11.63
N LEU A 210 9.99 14.59 -12.67
CA LEU A 210 8.90 13.63 -12.89
C LEU A 210 9.45 12.24 -13.26
N LEU A 211 10.44 12.17 -14.16
CA LEU A 211 11.11 10.92 -14.53
C LEU A 211 11.77 10.23 -13.33
N ILE A 212 12.46 10.98 -12.47
CA ILE A 212 13.04 10.46 -11.23
C ILE A 212 11.95 9.88 -10.33
N LYS A 213 10.86 10.62 -10.09
CA LYS A 213 9.75 10.14 -9.26
C LYS A 213 9.10 8.89 -9.83
N THR A 214 8.91 8.83 -11.15
CA THR A 214 8.33 7.66 -11.83
C THR A 214 9.26 6.45 -11.70
N LEU A 215 10.58 6.65 -11.83
CA LEU A 215 11.57 5.61 -11.62
C LEU A 215 11.60 5.09 -10.18
N GLU A 216 11.53 5.99 -9.18
CA GLU A 216 11.51 5.65 -7.75
C GLU A 216 10.26 4.90 -7.31
N ARG A 217 9.11 5.19 -7.93
CA ARG A 217 7.83 4.55 -7.59
C ARG A 217 7.67 3.17 -8.21
N GLY A 218 8.43 2.83 -9.25
CA GLY A 218 8.24 1.57 -9.97
C GLY A 218 6.94 1.48 -10.77
N THR A 219 6.21 2.60 -10.93
CA THR A 219 4.84 2.65 -11.50
C THR A 219 4.78 2.50 -13.03
N TYR A 220 5.88 2.18 -13.68
CA TYR A 220 5.99 2.02 -15.14
C TYR A 220 5.88 0.56 -15.60
N SER A 221 5.72 -0.40 -14.67
CA SER A 221 5.31 -1.78 -14.99
C SER A 221 3.86 -1.88 -15.48
N GLU A 222 3.10 -0.77 -15.41
CA GLU A 222 1.71 -0.65 -15.84
C GLU A 222 1.55 0.12 -17.16
N LEU A 223 2.61 0.30 -17.95
CA LEU A 223 2.38 0.62 -19.36
C LEU A 223 1.50 -0.50 -19.93
N PRO A 224 0.31 -0.19 -20.46
CA PRO A 224 -0.56 -1.19 -21.02
C PRO A 224 0.26 -2.05 -21.98
N GLN A 225 0.12 -3.38 -21.91
CA GLN A 225 0.52 -4.29 -22.98
C GLN A 225 -0.38 -4.03 -24.23
N GLU A 226 -0.43 -2.78 -24.69
CA GLU A 226 -1.25 -2.31 -25.80
C GLU A 226 -0.74 -2.81 -27.16
N THR A 227 0.26 -3.70 -27.17
CA THR A 227 0.63 -4.50 -28.34
C THR A 227 0.25 -5.97 -28.22
N ARG A 228 -0.66 -6.36 -27.32
CA ARG A 228 -1.59 -7.45 -27.70
C ARG A 228 -2.66 -6.83 -28.57
N ASN A 229 -2.42 -6.92 -29.88
CA ASN A 229 -3.33 -6.56 -30.96
C ASN A 229 -4.78 -6.87 -30.54
N LEU A 230 -5.71 -5.93 -30.70
CA LEU A 230 -7.12 -6.12 -30.37
C LEU A 230 -7.68 -7.42 -31.00
N ALA A 231 -7.12 -7.80 -32.15
CA ALA A 231 -7.39 -9.07 -32.82
C ALA A 231 -7.01 -10.32 -31.99
N SER A 232 -5.92 -10.27 -31.21
CA SER A 232 -5.48 -11.34 -30.30
C SER A 232 -6.41 -11.49 -29.11
N ILE A 233 -6.83 -10.37 -28.50
CA ILE A 233 -7.78 -10.41 -27.37
C ILE A 233 -9.13 -10.91 -27.85
N LYS A 234 -9.58 -10.45 -29.02
CA LYS A 234 -10.81 -10.92 -29.65
C LYS A 234 -10.74 -12.41 -30.02
N ALA A 235 -9.61 -12.88 -30.55
CA ALA A 235 -9.38 -14.28 -30.87
C ALA A 235 -9.33 -15.17 -29.61
N ASP A 236 -8.76 -14.67 -28.51
CA ASP A 236 -8.75 -15.40 -27.23
C ASP A 236 -10.16 -15.47 -26.63
N ILE A 237 -10.96 -14.40 -26.75
CA ILE A 237 -12.38 -14.39 -26.34
C ILE A 237 -13.20 -15.36 -27.20
N GLU A 238 -13.00 -15.35 -28.53
CA GLU A 238 -13.67 -16.28 -29.45
C GLU A 238 -13.27 -17.72 -29.16
N ARG A 239 -11.98 -17.99 -28.90
CA ARG A 239 -11.49 -19.32 -28.47
C ARG A 239 -12.08 -19.76 -27.14
N LEU A 240 -12.23 -18.86 -26.18
CA LEU A 240 -12.87 -19.17 -24.89
C LEU A 240 -14.36 -19.47 -25.10
N ASN A 241 -15.07 -18.68 -25.90
CA ASN A 241 -16.47 -18.93 -26.25
C ASN A 241 -16.67 -20.27 -26.98
N ASP A 242 -15.79 -20.60 -27.93
CA ASP A 242 -15.84 -21.88 -28.66
C ASP A 242 -15.43 -23.07 -27.81
N LYS A 243 -14.45 -22.91 -26.91
CA LYS A 243 -13.99 -23.96 -26.00
C LYS A 243 -15.01 -24.27 -24.92
N TYR A 244 -15.78 -23.28 -24.49
CA TYR A 244 -16.76 -23.40 -23.41
C TYR A 244 -18.21 -23.27 -23.90
N LYS A 245 -18.51 -23.65 -25.15
CA LYS A 245 -19.86 -23.69 -25.75
C LYS A 245 -20.92 -24.07 -24.71
N GLY A 246 -21.64 -23.08 -24.19
CA GLY A 246 -22.73 -23.27 -23.23
C GLY A 246 -22.50 -22.77 -21.79
N PHE A 247 -21.35 -22.19 -21.43
CA PHE A 247 -21.19 -21.54 -20.12
C PHE A 247 -21.70 -20.10 -20.13
N SER A 248 -23.01 -19.96 -19.88
CA SER A 248 -23.62 -18.72 -19.39
C SER A 248 -23.16 -18.45 -17.96
N VAL A 249 -21.93 -17.94 -17.80
CA VAL A 249 -21.46 -17.41 -16.50
C VAL A 249 -22.33 -16.23 -16.03
N PHE A 250 -23.02 -15.60 -16.97
CA PHE A 250 -24.10 -14.65 -16.76
C PHE A 250 -25.35 -15.27 -17.37
N GLN A 251 -26.42 -15.44 -16.59
CA GLN A 251 -27.70 -15.98 -17.07
C GLN A 251 -28.24 -15.10 -18.20
N GLY A 252 -27.96 -15.44 -19.46
CA GLY A 252 -28.60 -14.84 -20.64
C GLY A 252 -28.22 -13.40 -20.99
N GLU A 253 -27.39 -12.72 -20.21
CA GLU A 253 -27.07 -11.31 -20.44
C GLU A 253 -25.83 -11.10 -21.33
N LYS A 254 -25.99 -10.29 -22.38
CA LYS A 254 -24.91 -9.90 -23.29
C LYS A 254 -24.02 -8.85 -22.60
N ILE A 255 -22.73 -9.16 -22.44
CA ILE A 255 -21.73 -8.18 -22.01
C ILE A 255 -21.59 -7.12 -23.11
N THR A 256 -21.72 -5.85 -22.73
CA THR A 256 -21.62 -4.72 -23.65
C THR A 256 -20.38 -3.88 -23.45
N GLU A 257 -19.79 -3.89 -22.26
CA GLU A 257 -18.59 -3.13 -21.95
C GLU A 257 -17.70 -3.87 -20.95
N ILE A 258 -16.38 -3.80 -21.16
CA ILE A 258 -15.36 -4.26 -20.21
C ILE A 258 -14.47 -3.06 -19.91
N SER A 259 -14.31 -2.73 -18.64
CA SER A 259 -13.46 -1.61 -18.22
C SER A 259 -12.54 -2.03 -17.06
N ASN A 260 -11.45 -1.29 -16.88
CA ASN A 260 -10.55 -1.44 -15.74
C ASN A 260 -10.70 -0.24 -14.82
N ILE A 261 -11.21 -0.47 -13.61
CA ILE A 261 -11.45 0.56 -12.62
C ILE A 261 -10.65 0.22 -11.37
N GLY A 262 -9.58 0.98 -11.11
CA GLY A 262 -8.74 0.81 -9.92
C GLY A 262 -8.02 -0.55 -9.83
N GLY A 263 -7.61 -1.13 -10.96
CA GLY A 263 -6.93 -2.43 -10.99
C GLY A 263 -7.89 -3.63 -10.93
N ARG A 264 -9.19 -3.41 -11.11
CA ARG A 264 -10.22 -4.45 -11.15
C ARG A 264 -10.91 -4.45 -12.52
N ILE A 265 -11.17 -5.64 -13.05
CA ILE A 265 -11.93 -5.80 -14.29
C ILE A 265 -13.42 -5.72 -13.95
N ALA A 266 -14.11 -4.75 -14.55
CA ALA A 266 -15.54 -4.56 -14.43
C ALA A 266 -16.23 -4.93 -15.75
N PHE A 267 -17.39 -5.57 -15.65
CA PHE A 267 -18.23 -5.96 -16.77
C PHE A 267 -19.55 -5.20 -16.70
N ARG A 268 -20.03 -4.68 -17.83
CA ARG A 268 -21.34 -4.06 -17.95
C ARG A 268 -22.24 -4.94 -18.81
N THR A 269 -23.45 -5.19 -18.34
CA THR A 269 -24.51 -5.87 -19.09
C THR A 269 -25.66 -4.90 -19.38
N ASN A 270 -26.62 -5.31 -20.22
CA ASN A 270 -27.68 -4.42 -20.73
C ASN A 270 -28.80 -4.11 -19.73
N ASP A 271 -28.93 -4.85 -18.63
CA ASP A 271 -29.99 -4.61 -17.65
C ASP A 271 -29.51 -3.68 -16.52
N ILE A 272 -30.17 -2.53 -16.41
CA ILE A 272 -29.96 -1.54 -15.36
C ILE A 272 -30.52 -2.13 -14.06
N THR A 273 -29.72 -2.07 -12.98
CA THR A 273 -29.99 -2.52 -11.59
C THR A 273 -29.61 -3.97 -11.22
N LYS A 274 -28.32 -4.32 -11.34
CA LYS A 274 -27.66 -5.19 -10.34
C LYS A 274 -26.18 -4.85 -10.25
N ASP A 275 -25.81 -4.05 -9.25
CA ASP A 275 -24.41 -3.96 -8.82
C ASP A 275 -24.03 -5.28 -8.13
N MET A 276 -23.55 -6.25 -8.90
CA MET A 276 -22.89 -7.43 -8.35
C MET A 276 -21.40 -7.15 -8.25
N THR A 277 -20.92 -6.81 -7.06
CA THR A 277 -19.50 -6.90 -6.73
C THR A 277 -19.08 -8.36 -6.75
N VAL A 278 -18.51 -8.80 -7.87
CA VAL A 278 -17.79 -10.08 -7.94
C VAL A 278 -16.48 -9.90 -7.18
N THR A 279 -16.30 -10.67 -6.10
CA THR A 279 -15.03 -10.73 -5.38
C THR A 279 -13.98 -11.38 -6.31
N PRO A 280 -12.88 -10.69 -6.67
CA PRO A 280 -11.94 -11.25 -7.62
C PRO A 280 -11.10 -12.38 -6.99
N ALA A 281 -10.96 -13.48 -7.72
CA ALA A 281 -9.90 -14.45 -7.51
C ALA A 281 -8.53 -13.76 -7.71
N LYS A 282 -7.58 -14.01 -6.82
CA LYS A 282 -6.25 -13.38 -6.80
C LYS A 282 -5.30 -13.96 -7.85
N SER A 283 -5.65 -15.10 -8.46
CA SER A 283 -4.89 -15.74 -9.54
C SER A 283 -5.81 -16.52 -10.49
N TYR A 284 -5.29 -16.83 -11.69
CA TYR A 284 -5.97 -17.69 -12.68
C TYR A 284 -6.30 -19.08 -12.11
N GLU A 285 -5.42 -19.62 -11.25
CA GLU A 285 -5.60 -20.93 -10.60
C GLU A 285 -6.74 -20.89 -9.56
N GLU A 286 -6.91 -19.77 -8.84
CA GLU A 286 -8.04 -19.59 -7.92
C GLU A 286 -9.37 -19.49 -8.68
N PHE A 287 -9.37 -18.88 -9.87
CA PHE A 287 -10.54 -18.82 -10.75
C PHE A 287 -10.92 -20.20 -11.32
N GLU A 288 -9.94 -20.98 -11.78
CA GLU A 288 -10.13 -22.38 -12.21
C GLU A 288 -10.68 -23.25 -11.06
N THR A 289 -10.13 -23.08 -9.84
CA THR A 289 -10.60 -23.80 -8.64
C THR A 289 -12.04 -23.43 -8.28
N TYR A 290 -12.39 -22.14 -8.37
CA TYR A 290 -13.76 -21.67 -8.17
C TYR A 290 -14.73 -22.28 -9.19
N LEU A 291 -14.38 -22.26 -10.47
CA LEU A 291 -15.20 -22.86 -11.53
C LEU A 291 -15.37 -24.36 -11.33
N ASN A 292 -14.32 -25.08 -10.91
CA ASN A 292 -14.40 -26.52 -10.67
C ASN A 292 -15.24 -26.86 -9.43
N ARG A 293 -15.29 -26.01 -8.39
CA ARG A 293 -16.23 -26.17 -7.27
C ARG A 293 -17.68 -26.00 -7.70
N GLN A 294 -17.98 -25.02 -8.55
CA GLN A 294 -19.33 -24.80 -9.07
C GLN A 294 -19.81 -25.98 -9.94
N LYS A 295 -18.90 -26.66 -10.66
CA LYS A 295 -19.23 -27.88 -11.43
C LYS A 295 -19.73 -29.03 -10.56
N GLY A 296 -19.18 -29.20 -9.35
CA GLY A 296 -19.57 -30.28 -8.44
C GLY A 296 -20.92 -30.05 -7.74
N ILE A 297 -21.36 -28.78 -7.64
CA ILE A 297 -22.64 -28.41 -7.02
C ILE A 297 -23.82 -28.66 -7.98
N ASN A 298 -23.57 -28.61 -9.29
CA ASN A 298 -24.60 -28.75 -10.33
C ASN A 298 -24.72 -30.16 -10.92
N SER A 299 -23.98 -31.14 -10.39
CA SER A 299 -24.01 -32.54 -10.82
C SER A 299 -24.63 -33.47 -9.77
N SER A 300 -25.54 -32.96 -8.94
CA SER A 300 -26.34 -33.72 -7.96
C SER A 300 -27.80 -33.37 -8.08
#